data_AF-A0A3P8M157-F1
#
_entry.id   AF-A0A3P8M157-F1
#
_cell.length_a   1.000
_cell.length_b   1.000
_cell.length_c   1.000
_cell.angle_alpha   90.00
_cell.angle_beta   90.00
_cell.angle_gamma   90.00
#
_symmetry.space_group_name_H-M   'P 1'
#
loop_
_entity.id
_entity.type
_entity.pdbx_description
1 polymer ?
#
loop_
_entity_poly.entity_id
_entity_poly.type
_entity_poly.pdbx_seq_one_letter_code
_entity_poly.pdbx_strand_id
1 'polypeptide(L)' 'MSAAGIFQSNLGNETQARSHGNASRDAFDAALGCPVLDEFALYQQAEDRSKRRCGLL' A
#
# COMPACT_ATOMS: atom_id res chain seq x y z
N MET A 1 -6.39 12.95 -6.37
CA MET A 1 -7.15 13.17 -7.62
C MET A 1 -6.24 12.82 -8.77
N SER A 2 -6.50 11.73 -9.50
CA SER A 2 -5.72 11.40 -10.70
C SER A 2 -6.16 12.32 -11.83
N ALA A 3 -5.33 13.32 -12.15
CA ALA A 3 -5.64 14.37 -13.12
C ALA A 3 -5.49 13.94 -14.60
N ALA A 4 -5.28 12.66 -14.86
CA ALA A 4 -5.46 12.03 -16.16
C ALA A 4 -6.35 10.82 -15.91
N GLY A 5 -7.50 10.75 -16.60
CA GLY A 5 -8.58 9.75 -16.40
C GLY A 5 -8.22 8.32 -16.79
N ILE A 6 -7.05 7.84 -16.39
CA ILE A 6 -6.49 6.52 -16.66
C ILE A 6 -6.69 5.56 -15.48
N PHE A 7 -6.93 6.09 -14.27
CA PHE A 7 -7.19 5.26 -13.10
C PHE A 7 -8.68 4.98 -12.97
N GLN A 8 -9.09 3.74 -13.27
CA GLN A 8 -10.42 3.25 -12.93
C GLN A 8 -10.53 3.09 -11.41
N SER A 9 -11.54 3.72 -10.81
CA SER A 9 -11.82 3.64 -9.38
C SER A 9 -12.29 2.22 -8.99
N ASN A 10 -11.61 1.61 -8.03
CA ASN A 10 -11.80 0.21 -7.61
C ASN A 10 -12.98 -0.06 -6.65
N LEU A 11 -14.10 0.68 -6.71
CA LEU A 11 -15.23 0.40 -5.81
C LEU A 11 -16.17 -0.75 -6.28
N GLY A 12 -15.67 -1.71 -7.09
CA GLY A 12 -16.57 -2.72 -7.66
C GLY A 12 -15.97 -3.96 -8.34
N ASN A 13 -14.69 -4.30 -8.14
CA ASN A 13 -14.15 -5.51 -8.80
C ASN A 13 -13.03 -6.21 -7.98
N GLU A 14 -13.33 -6.52 -6.73
CA GLU A 14 -12.36 -7.03 -5.73
C GLU A 14 -11.92 -8.50 -5.91
N THR A 15 -12.52 -9.25 -6.84
CA THR A 15 -12.32 -10.71 -6.89
C THR A 15 -11.28 -11.17 -7.91
N GLN A 16 -11.10 -10.46 -9.03
CA GLN A 16 -10.22 -10.94 -10.13
C GLN A 16 -8.79 -10.38 -10.10
N ALA A 17 -8.55 -9.29 -9.37
CA ALA A 17 -7.26 -8.58 -9.37
C ALA A 17 -6.19 -9.19 -8.45
N ARG A 18 -6.55 -10.11 -7.55
CA ARG A 18 -5.62 -10.63 -6.52
C ARG A 18 -4.49 -11.48 -7.11
N SER A 19 -4.79 -12.35 -8.08
CA SER A 19 -3.77 -13.22 -8.70
C SER A 19 -2.86 -12.48 -9.67
N HIS A 20 -3.39 -11.54 -10.46
CA HIS A 20 -2.60 -10.71 -11.39
C HIS A 20 -1.86 -9.59 -10.66
N GLY A 21 -2.41 -9.08 -9.56
CA GLY A 21 -1.81 -8.04 -8.74
C GLY A 21 -0.53 -8.49 -8.04
N ASN A 22 -0.47 -9.75 -7.58
CA ASN A 22 0.74 -10.29 -6.95
C ASN A 22 1.89 -10.47 -7.95
N ALA A 23 1.63 -10.95 -9.16
CA ALA A 23 2.64 -11.08 -10.22
C ALA A 23 3.14 -9.71 -10.70
N SER A 24 2.23 -8.73 -10.81
CA SER A 24 2.59 -7.34 -11.14
C SER A 24 3.41 -6.68 -10.03
N ARG A 25 3.12 -6.99 -8.77
CA ARG A 25 3.86 -6.46 -7.62
C ARG A 25 5.28 -7.04 -7.51
N ASP A 26 5.46 -8.33 -7.74
CA ASP A 26 6.79 -8.96 -7.78
C ASP A 26 7.66 -8.38 -8.91
N ALA A 27 7.10 -8.25 -10.11
CA ALA A 27 7.79 -7.61 -11.23
C ALA A 27 8.09 -6.13 -10.97
N PHE A 28 7.20 -5.42 -10.28
CA PHE A 28 7.39 -4.04 -9.88
C PHE A 28 8.49 -3.88 -8.84
N ASP A 29 8.48 -4.71 -7.78
CA ASP A 29 9.51 -4.74 -6.74
C ASP A 29 10.88 -5.11 -7.34
N ALA A 30 10.91 -6.06 -8.27
CA ALA A 30 12.13 -6.44 -9.00
C ALA A 30 12.67 -5.29 -9.87
N ALA A 31 11.79 -4.55 -10.56
CA ALA A 31 12.17 -3.39 -11.37
C ALA A 31 12.60 -2.18 -10.51
N LEU A 32 11.95 -2.00 -9.36
CA LEU A 32 12.29 -0.97 -8.38
C LEU A 32 13.61 -1.28 -7.66
N GLY A 33 13.99 -2.57 -7.60
CA GLY A 33 15.19 -3.06 -6.93
C GLY A 33 15.06 -3.11 -5.39
N CYS A 34 13.87 -2.81 -4.87
CA CYS A 34 13.54 -2.93 -3.45
C CYS A 34 12.03 -3.19 -3.28
N PRO A 35 11.62 -3.85 -2.20
CA PRO A 35 10.21 -4.11 -1.95
C PRO A 35 9.47 -2.80 -1.64
N VAL A 36 8.27 -2.65 -2.19
CA VAL A 36 7.38 -1.56 -1.81
C VAL A 36 6.97 -1.70 -0.35
N LEU A 37 7.17 -0.62 0.42
CA LEU A 37 6.79 -0.56 1.83
C LEU A 37 5.28 -0.73 2.00
N ASP A 38 4.90 -1.43 3.06
CA ASP A 38 3.52 -1.55 3.50
C ASP A 38 3.08 -0.24 4.18
N GLU A 39 2.12 0.45 3.56
CA GLU A 39 1.60 1.71 4.08
C GLU A 39 0.93 1.54 5.45
N PHE A 40 0.27 0.42 5.71
CA PHE A 40 -0.37 0.16 6.99
C PHE A 40 0.68 -0.03 8.09
N ALA A 41 1.77 -0.73 7.78
CA ALA A 41 2.89 -0.86 8.71
C ALA A 41 3.51 0.51 9.06
N LEU A 42 3.64 1.41 8.08
CA LEU A 42 4.12 2.78 8.33
C LEU A 42 3.17 3.57 9.23
N TYR A 43 1.86 3.50 8.98
CA TYR A 43 0.86 4.17 9.82
C TYR A 43 0.84 3.61 11.24
N GLN A 44 0.90 2.29 11.40
CA GLN A 44 0.97 1.65 12.72
C GLN A 44 2.22 2.09 13.50
N GLN A 45 3.39 2.11 12.86
CA GLN A 45 4.61 2.60 13.50
C GLN A 45 4.51 4.08 13.92
N ALA A 46 3.85 4.91 13.09
CA ALA A 46 3.62 6.31 13.41
C ALA A 46 2.66 6.47 14.60
N GLU A 47 1.58 5.68 14.63
CA GLU A 47 0.66 5.62 15.76
C GLU A 47 1.36 5.19 17.05
N ASP A 48 2.14 4.11 17.02
CA ASP A 48 2.84 3.59 18.19
C ASP A 48 3.90 4.57 18.69
N ARG A 49 4.56 5.30 17.80
CA ARG A 49 5.48 6.38 18.18
C ARG A 49 4.73 7.51 18.87
N SER A 50 3.55 7.87 18.38
CA SER A 50 2.70 8.90 19.00
C SER A 50 2.19 8.47 20.38
N LYS A 51 1.69 7.22 20.48
CA LYS A 51 1.20 6.61 21.74
C LYS A 51 2.31 6.58 22.80
N ARG A 52 3.50 6.11 22.45
CA ARG A 52 4.69 6.13 23.32
C ARG A 52 5.07 7.54 23.78
N ARG A 53 5.07 8.51 22.86
CA ARG A 53 5.40 9.91 23.20
C ARG A 53 4.34 10.56 24.11
N CYS A 54 3.08 10.14 24.00
CA CYS A 54 1.98 10.64 24.82
C CYS A 54 1.84 9.91 26.17
N GLY A 55 2.65 8.88 26.44
CA GLY A 55 2.56 8.09 27.68
C GLY A 55 1.33 7.18 27.75
N LEU A 56 0.77 6.80 26.59
CA LEU A 56 -0.35 5.85 26.48
C LEU A 56 0.13 4.39 26.42
N LEU A 57 1.45 4.17 26.51
CA LEU A 57 2.20 2.92 26.61
C LEU A 57 3.33 3.11 27.62
#